data_AF-A0A1E7IIY3-F1
#
_entry.id   AF-A0A1E7IIY3-F1
#
_cell.length_a   1.000
_cell.length_b   1.000
_cell.length_c   1.000
_cell.angle_alpha   90.00
_cell.angle_beta   90.00
_cell.angle_gamma   90.00
#
_symmetry.space_group_name_H-M   'P 1'
#
loop_
_entity.id
_entity.type
_entity.pdbx_description
1 polymer ?
#
loop_
_entity_poly.entity_id
_entity_poly.type
_entity_poly.pdbx_seq_one_letter_code
_entity_poly.pdbx_strand_id
1 'polypeptide(L)'
;MIAATTEEAYEEAGLALAANLANVEEQLDPRGPLFLGKKISLMDSTYAPLFVRLKYLKEIAPIPDMGSRLSRWDEALLSHNAVQRSTDKNFERIFRQFIIRKGKDGYLDRLVATN
;
A
#
# COMPACT_ATOMS: atom_id res chain seq x y z
N MET A 1 -9.07 5.97 3.62
CA MET A 1 -7.95 6.85 3.24
C MET A 1 -8.31 7.74 2.05
N ILE A 2 -8.53 7.22 0.83
CA ILE A 2 -8.82 8.09 -0.35
C ILE A 2 -10.13 8.89 -0.23
N ALA A 3 -11.16 8.32 0.38
CA ALA A 3 -12.42 9.01 0.61
C ALA A 3 -12.42 9.93 1.86
N ALA A 4 -11.31 10.01 2.59
CA ALA A 4 -11.25 10.82 3.80
C ALA A 4 -11.25 12.31 3.44
N THR A 5 -12.17 13.07 4.04
CA THR A 5 -12.32 14.50 3.79
C THR A 5 -11.43 15.36 4.70
N THR A 6 -11.05 14.85 5.87
CA THR A 6 -10.17 15.50 6.85
C THR A 6 -8.92 14.67 7.13
N GLU A 7 -7.95 15.27 7.81
CA GLU A 7 -6.72 14.61 8.25
C GLU A 7 -7.03 13.52 9.27
N GLU A 8 -7.89 13.82 10.25
CA GLU A 8 -8.28 12.87 11.30
C GLU A 8 -8.96 11.63 10.68
N ALA A 9 -9.87 11.83 9.73
CA ALA A 9 -10.51 10.72 9.02
C ALA A 9 -9.52 9.90 8.16
N TYR A 10 -8.44 10.55 7.69
CA TYR A 10 -7.37 9.86 6.98
C TYR A 10 -6.53 9.00 7.93
N GLU A 11 -6.15 9.55 9.09
CA GLU A 11 -5.42 8.85 10.15
C GLU A 11 -6.20 7.66 10.69
N GLU A 12 -7.49 7.85 11.03
CA GLU A 12 -8.38 6.77 11.49
C GLU A 12 -8.45 5.62 10.46
N ALA A 13 -8.60 5.97 9.18
CA ALA A 13 -8.63 4.97 8.12
C ALA A 13 -7.26 4.29 7.91
N GLY A 14 -6.16 5.00 8.19
CA GLY A 14 -4.82 4.43 8.23
C GLY A 14 -4.67 3.41 9.35
N LEU A 15 -5.08 3.76 10.58
CA LEU A 15 -5.06 2.86 11.73
C LEU A 15 -5.91 1.61 11.49
N ALA A 16 -7.09 1.77 10.89
CA ALA A 16 -7.93 0.63 10.49
C ALA A 16 -7.25 -0.27 9.45
N LEU A 17 -6.54 0.30 8.47
CA LEU A 17 -5.74 -0.46 7.53
C LEU A 17 -4.61 -1.23 8.24
N ALA A 18 -3.87 -0.57 9.13
CA ALA A 18 -2.78 -1.20 9.89
C ALA A 18 -3.27 -2.35 10.77
N ALA A 19 -4.40 -2.17 11.48
CA ALA A 19 -5.02 -3.23 12.26
C ALA A 19 -5.43 -4.44 11.41
N ASN A 20 -6.01 -4.20 10.23
CA ASN A 20 -6.36 -5.28 9.31
C ASN A 20 -5.12 -6.00 8.77
N LEU A 21 -4.05 -5.27 8.45
CA LEU A 21 -2.80 -5.87 8.00
C LEU A 21 -2.10 -6.64 9.12
N ALA A 22 -2.19 -6.21 10.37
CA ALA A 22 -1.66 -6.97 11.51
C ALA A 22 -2.26 -8.38 11.59
N ASN A 23 -3.58 -8.52 11.36
CA ASN A 23 -4.23 -9.84 11.27
C ASN A 23 -3.67 -10.69 10.13
N VAL A 24 -3.27 -10.07 9.02
CA VAL A 24 -2.60 -10.75 7.89
C VAL A 24 -1.17 -11.14 8.26
N GLU A 25 -0.45 -10.29 9.00
CA GLU A 25 0.91 -10.54 9.47
C GLU A 25 1.01 -11.81 10.33
N GLU A 26 -0.03 -12.10 11.12
CA GLU A 26 -0.13 -13.34 11.91
C GLU A 26 -0.11 -14.61 11.04
N GLN A 27 -0.54 -14.51 9.78
CA GLN A 27 -0.59 -15.63 8.84
C GLN A 27 0.68 -15.76 7.99
N LEU A 28 1.61 -14.80 8.07
CA LEU A 28 2.86 -14.84 7.31
C LEU A 28 3.80 -15.93 7.84
N ASP A 29 4.49 -16.60 6.92
CA ASP A 29 5.60 -17.47 7.29
C ASP A 29 6.64 -16.67 8.10
N PRO A 30 6.95 -17.06 9.35
CA PRO A 30 7.89 -16.31 10.20
C PRO A 30 9.28 -16.13 9.58
N ARG A 31 9.68 -17.03 8.68
CA ARG A 31 10.98 -17.10 8.02
C ARG A 31 10.95 -16.61 6.56
N GLY A 32 9.76 -16.38 6.00
CA GLY A 32 9.60 -15.97 4.62
C GLY A 32 10.08 -14.53 4.38
N PRO A 33 10.55 -14.20 3.18
CA PRO A 33 10.32 -12.88 2.65
C PRO A 33 8.94 -12.76 1.96
N LEU A 34 8.31 -13.86 1.54
CA LEU A 34 6.97 -13.88 0.90
C LEU A 34 5.93 -14.59 1.79
N PHE A 35 4.64 -14.50 1.43
CA PHE A 35 3.53 -14.91 2.29
C PHE A 35 3.67 -16.33 2.84
N LEU A 36 3.95 -17.31 1.97
CA LEU A 36 4.16 -18.73 2.32
C LEU A 36 5.65 -19.12 2.36
N GLY A 37 6.56 -18.18 2.61
CA GLY A 37 7.98 -18.45 2.70
C GLY A 37 8.77 -17.85 1.53
N LYS A 38 9.46 -18.69 0.74
CA LYS A 38 10.41 -18.22 -0.29
C LYS A 38 9.83 -18.12 -1.70
N LYS A 39 8.72 -18.80 -1.98
CA LYS A 39 8.12 -18.87 -3.32
C LYS A 39 6.89 -17.98 -3.38
N ILE A 40 6.70 -17.33 -4.52
CA ILE A 40 5.49 -16.57 -4.78
C ILE A 40 4.27 -17.50 -4.77
N SER A 41 3.21 -17.02 -4.14
CA SER A 41 1.93 -17.70 -3.99
C SER A 41 0.80 -16.83 -4.52
N LEU A 42 -0.41 -17.41 -4.56
CA LEU A 42 -1.62 -16.65 -4.89
C LEU A 42 -1.82 -15.46 -3.94
N MET A 43 -1.52 -15.64 -2.65
CA MET A 43 -1.65 -14.58 -1.64
C MET A 43 -0.75 -13.39 -1.99
N ASP A 44 0.49 -13.63 -2.38
CA ASP A 44 1.40 -12.57 -2.82
C ASP A 44 0.81 -11.79 -4.02
N SER A 45 0.23 -12.48 -5.00
CA SER A 45 -0.38 -11.82 -6.15
C SER A 45 -1.63 -10.99 -5.80
N THR A 46 -2.41 -11.43 -4.79
CA THR A 46 -3.58 -10.71 -4.31
C THR A 46 -3.21 -9.41 -3.60
N TYR A 47 -2.12 -9.43 -2.80
CA TYR A 47 -1.68 -8.27 -2.02
C TYR A 47 -0.72 -7.34 -2.76
N ALA A 48 -0.05 -7.79 -3.82
CA ALA A 48 0.88 -6.96 -4.59
C ALA A 48 0.27 -5.62 -5.05
N PRO A 49 -0.97 -5.55 -5.59
CA PRO A 49 -1.57 -4.28 -5.97
C PRO A 49 -1.78 -3.33 -4.78
N LEU A 50 -2.01 -3.84 -3.57
CA LEU A 50 -2.13 -3.00 -2.38
C LEU A 50 -0.78 -2.39 -2.04
N PHE A 51 0.28 -3.20 -1.96
CA PHE A 51 1.63 -2.71 -1.65
C PHE A 51 2.16 -1.71 -2.68
N VAL A 52 1.88 -1.92 -3.97
CA VAL A 52 2.23 -0.94 -5.01
C VAL A 52 1.55 0.40 -4.75
N ARG A 53 0.26 0.41 -4.36
CA ARG A 53 -0.45 1.66 -4.02
C ARG A 53 0.08 2.29 -2.74
N LEU A 54 0.38 1.49 -1.72
CA LEU A 54 0.95 1.98 -0.46
C LEU A 54 2.33 2.60 -0.69
N LYS A 55 3.19 2.01 -1.54
CA LYS A 55 4.47 2.61 -1.94
C LYS A 55 4.28 4.05 -2.42
N TYR A 56 3.39 4.29 -3.38
CA TYR A 56 3.16 5.63 -3.92
C TYR A 56 2.39 6.54 -2.96
N LEU A 57 1.55 5.98 -2.09
CA LEU A 57 0.85 6.75 -1.07
C LEU A 57 1.82 7.32 -0.02
N LYS A 58 2.87 6.56 0.36
CA LYS A 58 3.94 7.00 1.28
C LYS A 58 4.64 8.29 0.81
N GLU A 59 4.64 8.56 -0.49
CA GLU A 59 5.25 9.76 -1.09
C GLU A 59 4.31 10.98 -1.04
N ILE A 60 3.03 10.78 -0.75
CA ILE A 60 1.99 11.82 -0.75
C ILE A 60 1.65 12.23 0.68
N ALA A 61 1.51 11.25 1.57
CA ALA A 61 1.09 11.46 2.94
C ALA A 61 1.72 10.40 3.87
N PRO A 62 1.87 10.69 5.16
CA PRO A 62 2.29 9.70 6.15
C PRO A 62 1.37 8.47 6.13
N ILE A 63 1.95 7.29 6.32
CA ILE A 63 1.19 6.06 6.57
C ILE A 63 1.59 5.53 7.95
N PRO A 64 0.72 4.77 8.61
CA PRO A 64 1.09 4.09 9.85
C PRO A 64 2.18 3.05 9.61
N ASP A 65 2.97 2.81 10.65
CA ASP A 65 3.91 1.68 10.68
C ASP A 65 3.15 0.36 10.60
N MET A 66 3.62 -0.52 9.70
CA MET A 66 3.00 -1.81 9.41
C MET A 66 3.72 -2.97 10.13
N GLY A 67 4.80 -2.72 10.87
CA GLY A 67 5.55 -3.78 11.53
C GLY A 67 6.58 -4.45 10.61
N SER A 68 7.51 -5.21 11.23
CA SER A 68 8.73 -5.64 10.56
C SER A 68 8.56 -6.81 9.57
N ARG A 69 7.61 -7.75 9.79
CA ARG A 69 7.41 -8.87 8.85
C ARG A 69 6.59 -8.43 7.65
N LEU A 70 5.57 -7.58 7.86
CA LEU A 70 4.85 -6.92 6.78
C LEU A 70 5.78 -6.05 5.92
N SER A 71 6.67 -5.26 6.53
CA SER A 71 7.64 -4.45 5.78
C SER A 71 8.59 -5.34 4.96
N ARG A 72 9.08 -6.44 5.54
CA ARG A 72 9.89 -7.42 4.80
C ARG A 72 9.14 -8.04 3.62
N TRP A 73 7.84 -8.28 3.78
CA TRP A 73 6.98 -8.81 2.72
C TRP A 73 6.70 -7.81 1.62
N ASP A 74 6.37 -6.56 1.99
CA ASP A 74 6.23 -5.41 1.08
C ASP A 74 7.48 -5.28 0.19
N GLU A 75 8.66 -5.20 0.80
CA GLU A 75 9.94 -5.07 0.11
C GLU A 75 10.23 -6.23 -0.85
N ALA A 76 10.05 -7.46 -0.38
CA ALA A 76 10.30 -8.66 -1.19
C ALA A 76 9.36 -8.75 -2.39
N LEU A 77 8.09 -8.41 -2.19
CA LEU A 77 7.06 -8.50 -3.21
C LEU A 77 7.21 -7.39 -4.26
N LEU A 78 7.49 -6.15 -3.84
CA LEU A 78 7.77 -5.03 -4.75
C LEU A 78 9.07 -5.20 -5.55
N SER A 79 10.04 -5.94 -5.01
CA SER A 79 11.29 -6.29 -5.69
C SER A 79 11.15 -7.49 -6.63
N HIS A 80 10.03 -8.22 -6.57
CA HIS A 80 9.84 -9.43 -7.36
C HIS A 80 9.57 -9.09 -8.84
N ASN A 81 10.28 -9.78 -9.75
CA ASN A 81 10.21 -9.51 -11.20
C ASN A 81 8.78 -9.55 -11.76
N ALA A 82 7.96 -10.51 -11.30
CA ALA A 82 6.56 -10.62 -11.74
C ALA A 82 5.72 -9.38 -11.41
N VAL A 83 5.95 -8.76 -10.24
CA VAL A 83 5.22 -7.55 -9.81
C VAL A 83 5.72 -6.32 -10.57
N GLN A 84 7.02 -6.21 -10.76
CA GLN A 84 7.60 -5.10 -11.53
C GLN A 84 7.14 -5.12 -12.99
N ARG A 85 7.05 -6.31 -13.60
CA ARG A 85 6.59 -6.45 -14.99
C ARG A 85 5.09 -6.26 -15.17
N SER A 86 4.29 -6.53 -14.14
CA SER A 86 2.84 -6.34 -14.19
C SER A 86 2.39 -4.91 -13.87
N THR A 87 3.29 -4.10 -13.29
CA THR A 87 3.01 -2.70 -12.96
C THR A 87 3.39 -1.78 -14.11
N ASP A 88 2.45 -0.98 -14.61
CA ASP A 88 2.72 0.01 -15.65
C ASP A 88 3.78 1.03 -15.16
N LYS A 89 4.72 1.41 -16.02
CA LYS A 89 5.76 2.41 -15.68
C LYS A 89 5.18 3.77 -15.28
N ASN A 90 3.98 4.09 -15.75
CA ASN A 90 3.24 5.31 -15.42
C ASN A 90 2.24 5.12 -14.28
N PHE A 91 2.26 3.98 -13.58
CA PHE A 91 1.25 3.67 -12.57
C PHE A 91 1.17 4.73 -11.49
N GLU A 92 2.29 5.31 -11.06
CA GLU A 92 2.30 6.43 -10.12
C GLU A 92 1.40 7.58 -10.58
N ARG A 93 1.62 8.08 -11.81
CA ARG A 93 0.82 9.15 -12.40
C ARG A 93 -0.65 8.77 -12.48
N ILE A 94 -0.95 7.52 -12.90
CA ILE A 94 -2.31 7.00 -12.97
C ILE A 94 -2.95 6.99 -11.57
N PHE A 95 -2.20 6.58 -10.55
CA PHE A 95 -2.67 6.51 -9.18
C PHE A 95 -2.91 7.89 -8.56
N ARG A 96 -2.02 8.87 -8.80
CA ARG A 96 -2.24 10.27 -8.41
C ARG A 96 -3.49 10.84 -9.06
N GLN A 97 -3.71 10.60 -10.35
CA GLN A 97 -4.94 10.99 -11.04
C GLN A 97 -6.17 10.30 -10.46
N PHE A 98 -6.05 9.05 -10.04
CA PHE A 98 -7.13 8.33 -9.37
C PHE A 98 -7.48 8.97 -8.02
N ILE A 99 -6.48 9.35 -7.21
CA ILE A 99 -6.68 10.07 -5.95
C ILE A 99 -7.42 11.38 -6.20
N ILE A 100 -6.97 12.21 -7.14
CA ILE A 100 -7.62 13.49 -7.47
C ILE A 100 -9.08 13.28 -7.90
N ARG A 101 -9.33 12.28 -8.76
CA ARG A 101 -10.68 12.03 -9.29
C ARG A 101 -11.64 11.43 -8.26
N LYS A 102 -11.17 10.52 -7.40
CA LYS A 102 -12.02 9.78 -6.46
C LYS A 102 -12.08 10.38 -5.07
N GLY A 103 -11.05 11.12 -4.68
CA GLY A 103 -10.96 11.84 -3.42
C GLY A 103 -11.09 13.34 -3.60
N LYS A 104 -11.77 13.81 -4.67
CA LYS A 104 -11.96 15.23 -4.96
C LYS A 104 -12.41 15.98 -3.71
N ASP A 105 -11.74 17.11 -3.42
CA ASP A 105 -11.97 17.93 -2.23
C ASP A 105 -11.66 17.22 -0.90
N GLY A 106 -11.05 16.04 -0.95
CA GLY A 106 -10.61 15.22 0.18
C GLY A 106 -9.19 15.55 0.64
N TYR A 107 -8.76 14.94 1.74
CA TYR A 107 -7.46 15.22 2.36
C TYR A 107 -6.30 14.94 1.42
N LEU A 108 -6.26 13.75 0.80
CA LEU A 108 -5.18 13.37 -0.11
C LEU A 108 -5.15 14.19 -1.40
N ASP A 109 -6.30 14.61 -1.94
CA ASP A 109 -6.37 15.44 -3.15
C ASP A 109 -5.65 16.79 -2.91
N ARG A 110 -5.89 17.41 -1.76
CA ARG A 110 -5.21 18.65 -1.36
C ARG A 110 -3.69 18.49 -1.26
N LEU A 111 -3.21 17.36 -0.78
CA LEU A 111 -1.76 17.08 -0.66
C LEU A 111 -1.11 16.76 -2.01
N VAL A 112 -1.84 16.12 -2.93
CA VAL A 112 -1.34 15.88 -4.28
C VAL A 112 -1.20 17.18 -5.06
N ALA A 113 -2.08 18.16 -4.84
CA ALA A 113 -2.04 19.45 -5.52
C ALA A 113 -0.87 20.37 -5.09
N THR A 114 -0.27 20.10 -3.92
CA THR A 114 0.83 20.91 -3.36
C THR A 114 2.24 20.41 -3.70
N ASN A 115 2.35 19.24 -4.35
CA ASN A 115 3.61 18.61 -4.77
C ASN A 115 3.73 18.57 -6.30
#